data_AF-A0A932XNA8-F1
#
_entry.id   AF-A0A932XNA8-F1
#
_cell.length_a   1.000
_cell.length_b   1.000
_cell.length_c   1.000
_cell.angle_alpha   90.00
_cell.angle_beta   90.00
_cell.angle_gamma   90.00
#
_symmetry.space_group_name_H-M   'P 1'
#
loop_
_entity.id
_entity.type
_entity.pdbx_description
1 polymer ?
#
loop_
_entity_poly.entity_id
_entity_poly.type
_entity_poly.pdbx_seq_one_letter_code
_entity_poly.pdbx_strand_id
1 'polypeptide(L)'
;MAKRFYTILILPDATAKALKLHVPKSIFAVLAGVLGFILVWLFFSIYQHIALQSQILELKRLRREVGEHHSVQERFRKLERALLSLKDLDHKLRKVAGLKPEGSPLAVGGSKEGGNGVRLDMVAATDRDLIDGMKRDLEKLQQEITLREQSLKELKKFFEEKQSLLTSTPIIWPVKGWLTSGFGDRISPFSGRREMHEGLDIAVPTGTPVLAPAAGVVAFAGFLSGHGNAVLIEHGHGFSSFYGHNSRVMVKAGYRVKRGQVIVYSGDTGLSTGPHLHYGVRLNGQWVDPRSYIVEGDLPTLGEGPMGDALSESPERVLSKEQL
;
A
#
# COMPACT_ATOMS: atom_id res chain seq x y z
N MET A 1 -86.34 -56.19 3.62
CA MET A 1 -85.01 -56.71 4.04
C MET A 1 -84.73 -56.25 5.46
N ALA A 2 -84.39 -57.16 6.38
CA ALA A 2 -84.09 -56.84 7.77
C ALA A 2 -82.92 -55.85 7.87
N LYS A 3 -83.14 -54.65 8.44
CA LYS A 3 -82.06 -53.71 8.72
C LYS A 3 -81.15 -54.34 9.77
N ARG A 4 -79.98 -54.82 9.35
CA ARG A 4 -78.95 -55.37 10.23
C ARG A 4 -78.19 -54.20 10.86
N PHE A 5 -78.25 -54.07 12.18
CA PHE A 5 -77.53 -53.05 12.96
C PHE A 5 -76.37 -53.72 13.71
N TYR A 6 -75.24 -53.02 13.85
CA TYR A 6 -74.21 -53.41 14.80
C TYR A 6 -74.43 -52.62 16.08
N THR A 7 -74.46 -53.31 17.22
CA THR A 7 -74.64 -52.69 18.54
C THR A 7 -73.27 -52.59 19.20
N ILE A 8 -72.75 -51.39 19.32
CA ILE A 8 -71.49 -51.13 20.03
C ILE A 8 -71.88 -50.83 21.47
N LEU A 9 -71.43 -51.68 22.40
CA LEU A 9 -71.72 -51.56 23.82
C LEU A 9 -70.49 -50.98 24.51
N ILE A 10 -70.57 -49.72 24.95
CA ILE A 10 -69.52 -49.08 25.74
C ILE A 10 -69.94 -49.21 27.20
N LEU A 11 -69.19 -49.97 27.99
CA LEU A 11 -69.41 -50.16 29.44
C LEU A 11 -68.40 -49.31 30.23
N PRO A 12 -68.79 -48.15 30.77
CA PRO A 12 -68.00 -47.42 31.76
C PRO A 12 -68.44 -47.85 33.17
N ASP A 13 -67.70 -48.78 33.77
CA ASP A 13 -67.79 -49.26 35.15
C ASP A 13 -69.15 -49.73 35.72
N ALA A 14 -69.06 -50.67 36.66
CA ALA A 14 -70.08 -51.66 37.02
C ALA A 14 -71.41 -51.13 37.60
N THR A 15 -71.60 -49.81 37.78
CA THR A 15 -72.83 -49.21 38.34
C THR A 15 -73.52 -48.18 37.43
N ALA A 16 -73.04 -47.93 36.21
CA ALA A 16 -73.72 -47.04 35.26
C ALA A 16 -74.38 -47.81 34.09
N LYS A 17 -75.56 -47.33 33.64
CA LYS A 17 -76.30 -47.92 32.51
C LYS A 17 -75.45 -47.90 31.24
N ALA A 18 -75.25 -49.07 30.63
CA ALA A 18 -74.51 -49.23 29.37
C ALA A 18 -75.12 -48.37 28.25
N LEU A 19 -74.28 -47.54 27.59
CA LEU A 19 -74.69 -46.78 26.42
C LEU A 19 -74.70 -47.73 25.21
N LYS A 20 -75.90 -48.00 24.67
CA LYS A 20 -76.08 -48.86 23.50
C LYS A 20 -76.21 -48.00 22.24
N LEU A 21 -75.11 -47.84 21.50
CA LEU A 21 -75.15 -47.14 20.22
C LEU A 21 -75.49 -48.13 19.10
N HIS A 22 -76.61 -47.91 18.41
CA HIS A 22 -77.04 -48.73 17.28
C HIS A 22 -76.60 -48.06 15.98
N VAL A 23 -75.61 -48.64 15.30
CA VAL A 23 -75.08 -48.08 14.05
C VAL A 23 -75.58 -48.89 12.84
N PRO A 24 -76.27 -48.27 11.86
CA PRO A 24 -76.66 -48.94 10.63
C PRO A 24 -75.45 -49.25 9.74
N LYS A 25 -75.46 -50.42 9.06
CA LYS A 25 -74.37 -50.85 8.17
C LYS A 25 -74.04 -49.87 7.02
N SER A 26 -74.99 -49.05 6.60
CA SER A 26 -74.78 -48.02 5.57
C SER A 26 -73.76 -46.96 5.99
N ILE A 27 -73.64 -46.65 7.29
CA ILE A 27 -72.66 -45.68 7.80
C ILE A 27 -71.23 -46.20 7.61
N PHE A 28 -70.98 -47.50 7.85
CA PHE A 28 -69.68 -48.11 7.58
C PHE A 28 -69.34 -48.13 6.09
N ALA A 29 -70.31 -48.36 5.20
CA ALA A 29 -70.11 -48.30 3.75
C ALA A 29 -69.77 -46.88 3.26
N VAL A 30 -70.46 -45.86 3.78
CA VAL A 30 -70.17 -44.45 3.47
C VAL A 30 -68.80 -44.04 4.01
N LEU A 31 -68.45 -44.42 5.24
CA LEU A 31 -67.12 -44.17 5.83
C LEU A 31 -66.00 -44.80 4.99
N ALA A 32 -66.18 -46.04 4.52
CA ALA A 32 -65.20 -46.69 3.65
C ALA A 32 -65.06 -45.99 2.29
N GLY A 33 -66.17 -45.53 1.70
CA GLY A 33 -66.16 -44.76 0.45
C GLY A 33 -65.48 -43.39 0.60
N VAL A 34 -65.76 -42.67 1.69
CA VAL A 34 -65.10 -41.41 2.03
C VAL A 34 -63.61 -41.62 2.27
N LEU A 35 -63.23 -42.68 3.00
CA LEU A 35 -61.82 -43.02 3.22
C LEU A 35 -61.11 -43.32 1.90
N GLY A 36 -61.73 -44.07 0.99
CA GLY A 36 -61.19 -44.34 -0.35
C GLY A 36 -61.01 -43.07 -1.18
N PHE A 37 -61.99 -42.16 -1.15
CA PHE A 37 -61.89 -40.87 -1.83
C PHE A 37 -60.76 -40.00 -1.26
N ILE A 38 -60.62 -39.95 0.06
CA ILE A 38 -59.52 -39.25 0.74
C ILE A 38 -58.18 -39.82 0.32
N LEU A 39 -58.04 -41.15 0.22
CA LEU A 39 -56.79 -41.79 -0.21
C LEU A 39 -56.44 -41.45 -1.67
N VAL A 40 -57.42 -41.46 -2.58
CA VAL A 40 -57.20 -41.07 -3.98
C VAL A 40 -56.84 -39.59 -4.09
N TRP A 41 -57.51 -38.73 -3.32
CA TRP A 41 -57.23 -37.30 -3.27
C TRP A 41 -55.83 -37.01 -2.71
N LEU A 42 -55.42 -37.71 -1.64
CA LEU A 42 -54.07 -37.62 -1.08
C LEU A 42 -53.03 -38.10 -2.09
N PHE A 43 -53.27 -39.22 -2.77
CA PHE A 43 -52.37 -39.73 -3.79
C PHE A 43 -52.21 -38.73 -4.95
N PHE A 44 -53.32 -38.17 -5.44
CA PHE A 44 -53.30 -37.14 -6.48
C PHE A 44 -52.57 -35.88 -6.02
N SER A 45 -52.80 -35.43 -4.79
CA SER A 45 -52.12 -34.27 -4.19
C SER A 45 -50.61 -34.50 -4.06
N ILE A 46 -50.18 -35.68 -3.61
CA ILE A 46 -48.76 -36.07 -3.53
C ILE A 46 -48.13 -36.09 -4.93
N TYR A 47 -48.82 -36.68 -5.91
CA TYR A 47 -48.35 -36.72 -7.30
C TYR A 47 -48.16 -35.30 -7.87
N GLN A 48 -49.15 -34.43 -7.70
CA GLN A 48 -49.06 -33.03 -8.12
C GLN A 48 -47.92 -32.29 -7.41
N HIS A 49 -47.74 -32.52 -6.10
CA HIS A 49 -46.64 -31.91 -5.35
C HIS A 49 -45.28 -32.34 -5.89
N ILE A 50 -45.07 -33.63 -6.16
CA ILE A 50 -43.80 -34.14 -6.72
C ILE A 50 -43.55 -33.54 -8.12
N ALA A 51 -44.58 -33.48 -8.97
CA ALA A 51 -44.48 -32.91 -10.31
C ALA A 51 -44.19 -31.39 -10.29
N LEU A 52 -44.68 -30.65 -9.31
CA LEU A 52 -44.37 -29.22 -9.12
C LEU A 52 -42.93 -29.01 -8.62
N GLN A 53 -42.41 -29.92 -7.79
CA GLN A 53 -41.04 -29.81 -7.26
C GLN A 53 -39.98 -29.94 -8.36
N SER A 54 -40.20 -30.77 -9.38
CA SER A 54 -39.25 -30.90 -10.50
C SER A 54 -39.12 -29.60 -11.30
N GLN A 55 -40.23 -28.93 -11.57
CA GLN A 55 -40.25 -27.63 -12.27
C GLN A 55 -39.61 -26.52 -11.44
N ILE A 56 -39.83 -26.50 -10.13
CA ILE A 56 -39.18 -25.55 -9.21
C ILE A 56 -37.66 -25.75 -9.19
N LEU A 57 -37.18 -27.00 -9.29
CA LEU A 57 -35.75 -27.31 -9.30
C LEU A 57 -35.08 -26.80 -10.58
N GLU A 58 -35.72 -26.98 -11.73
CA GLU A 58 -35.25 -26.50 -13.02
C GLU A 58 -35.22 -24.96 -13.08
N LEU A 59 -36.27 -24.30 -12.59
CA LEU A 59 -36.33 -22.84 -12.52
C LEU A 59 -35.29 -22.25 -11.55
N LYS A 60 -34.98 -22.96 -10.45
CA LYS A 60 -33.86 -22.61 -9.56
C LYS A 60 -32.51 -22.80 -10.25
N ARG A 61 -32.34 -23.82 -11.09
CA ARG A 61 -31.10 -24.07 -11.84
C ARG A 61 -30.87 -22.98 -12.88
N LEU A 62 -31.90 -22.62 -13.64
CA LEU A 62 -31.84 -21.55 -14.65
C LEU A 62 -31.61 -20.17 -14.02
N ARG A 63 -32.23 -19.88 -12.87
CA ARG A 63 -31.94 -18.66 -12.08
C ARG A 63 -30.52 -18.62 -11.53
N ARG A 64 -29.92 -19.76 -11.17
CA ARG A 64 -28.52 -19.81 -10.76
C ARG A 64 -27.59 -19.49 -11.91
N GLU A 65 -27.85 -20.03 -13.10
CA GLU A 65 -27.07 -19.77 -14.31
C GLU A 65 -27.14 -18.27 -14.70
N VAL A 66 -28.35 -17.69 -14.75
CA VAL A 66 -28.53 -16.25 -14.97
C VAL A 66 -27.91 -15.41 -13.85
N GLY A 67 -28.00 -15.86 -12.60
CA GLY A 67 -27.37 -15.20 -11.45
C GLY A 67 -25.84 -15.21 -11.50
N GLU A 68 -25.24 -16.30 -12.01
CA GLU A 68 -23.80 -16.39 -12.25
C GLU A 68 -23.36 -15.40 -13.33
N HIS A 69 -24.12 -15.27 -14.42
CA HIS A 69 -23.85 -14.26 -15.45
C HIS A 69 -23.88 -12.82 -14.91
N HIS A 70 -24.85 -12.48 -14.06
CA HIS A 70 -24.89 -11.17 -13.42
C HIS A 70 -23.69 -10.93 -12.50
N SER A 71 -23.24 -11.95 -11.77
CA SER A 71 -22.04 -11.83 -10.92
C SER A 71 -20.77 -11.60 -11.74
N VAL A 72 -20.68 -12.21 -12.93
CA VAL A 72 -19.56 -12.02 -13.87
C VAL A 72 -19.58 -10.60 -14.45
N GLN A 73 -20.75 -10.09 -14.84
CA GLN A 73 -20.89 -8.71 -15.32
C GLN A 73 -20.54 -7.67 -14.25
N GLU A 74 -20.94 -7.89 -13.00
CA GLU A 74 -20.56 -7.00 -11.90
C GLU A 74 -19.06 -7.00 -11.63
N ARG A 75 -18.41 -8.17 -11.67
CA ARG A 75 -16.95 -8.29 -11.55
C ARG A 75 -16.25 -7.55 -12.69
N PHE A 76 -16.75 -7.68 -13.91
CA PHE A 76 -16.22 -6.97 -15.07
C PHE A 76 -16.33 -5.45 -14.89
N ARG A 77 -17.49 -4.94 -14.48
CA ARG A 77 -17.68 -3.50 -14.19
C ARG A 77 -16.80 -2.99 -13.04
N LYS A 78 -16.50 -3.82 -12.04
CA LYS A 78 -15.58 -3.45 -10.96
C LYS A 78 -14.14 -3.38 -11.48
N LEU A 79 -13.74 -4.33 -12.31
CA LEU A 79 -12.42 -4.37 -12.93
C LEU A 79 -12.19 -3.18 -13.88
N GLU A 80 -13.18 -2.85 -14.71
CA GLU A 80 -13.14 -1.67 -15.58
C GLU A 80 -13.00 -0.36 -14.79
N ARG A 81 -13.78 -0.20 -13.70
CA ARG A 81 -13.64 0.96 -12.81
C ARG A 81 -12.26 1.04 -12.15
N ALA A 82 -11.71 -0.09 -11.73
CA ALA A 82 -10.37 -0.15 -11.14
C ALA A 82 -9.30 0.29 -12.16
N LEU A 83 -9.42 -0.15 -13.42
CA LEU A 83 -8.51 0.25 -14.49
C LEU A 83 -8.59 1.74 -14.82
N LEU A 84 -9.80 2.31 -14.86
CA LEU A 84 -9.98 3.75 -15.06
C LEU A 84 -9.35 4.57 -13.92
N SER A 85 -9.54 4.13 -12.68
CA SER A 85 -8.91 4.77 -11.52
C SER A 85 -7.38 4.67 -11.57
N LEU A 86 -6.85 3.52 -12.01
CA LEU A 86 -5.41 3.31 -12.15
C LEU A 86 -4.82 4.22 -13.24
N LYS A 87 -5.53 4.37 -14.37
CA LYS A 87 -5.16 5.25 -15.46
C LYS A 87 -5.09 6.71 -15.03
N ASP A 88 -6.08 7.19 -14.27
CA ASP A 88 -6.08 8.55 -13.74
C ASP A 88 -4.93 8.79 -12.76
N LEU A 89 -4.66 7.81 -11.89
CA LEU A 89 -3.54 7.88 -10.95
C LEU A 89 -2.19 7.93 -11.68
N ASP A 90 -1.95 7.05 -12.65
CA ASP A 90 -0.73 7.04 -13.46
C ASP A 90 -0.53 8.40 -14.18
N HIS A 91 -1.57 8.94 -14.80
CA HIS A 91 -1.53 10.23 -15.48
C HIS A 91 -1.20 11.39 -14.52
N LYS A 92 -1.83 11.41 -13.34
CA LYS A 92 -1.54 12.42 -12.30
C LYS A 92 -0.10 12.31 -11.82
N LEU A 93 0.39 11.10 -11.57
CA LEU A 93 1.76 10.88 -11.10
C LEU A 93 2.80 11.25 -12.18
N ARG A 94 2.54 10.93 -13.46
CA ARG A 94 3.41 11.32 -14.58
C ARG A 94 3.49 12.85 -14.74
N LYS A 95 2.38 13.56 -14.58
CA LYS A 95 2.36 15.04 -14.56
C LYS A 95 3.22 15.62 -13.44
N VAL A 96 3.11 15.08 -12.22
CA VAL A 96 3.94 15.50 -11.07
C VAL A 96 5.41 15.16 -11.29
N ALA A 97 5.69 14.02 -11.93
CA ALA A 97 7.03 13.58 -12.28
C ALA A 97 7.66 14.39 -13.44
N GLY A 98 6.86 15.16 -14.19
CA GLY A 98 7.33 15.85 -15.41
C GLY A 98 7.62 14.90 -16.57
N LEU A 99 7.16 13.65 -16.50
CA LEU A 99 7.33 12.65 -17.56
C LEU A 99 6.32 12.91 -18.67
N LYS A 100 6.75 12.80 -19.93
CA LYS A 100 5.83 12.83 -21.07
C LYS A 100 4.85 11.65 -20.93
N PRO A 101 3.54 11.87 -21.13
CA PRO A 101 2.60 10.76 -21.18
C PRO A 101 2.93 9.92 -22.40
N GLU A 102 3.45 8.71 -22.20
CA GLU A 102 3.55 7.73 -23.28
C GLU A 102 2.13 7.22 -23.61
N GLY A 103 1.76 7.27 -24.89
CA GLY A 103 0.59 6.57 -25.40
C GLY A 103 -0.76 7.27 -25.21
N SER A 104 -0.83 8.59 -25.35
CA SER A 104 -2.13 9.24 -25.63
C SER A 104 -2.38 9.39 -27.13
N PRO A 105 -2.84 8.33 -27.80
CA PRO A 105 -3.93 8.49 -28.74
C PRO A 105 -5.08 7.66 -28.21
N LEU A 106 -6.01 8.34 -27.53
CA LEU A 106 -7.44 8.03 -27.49
C LEU A 106 -8.06 9.08 -26.57
N ALA A 107 -8.13 10.29 -27.10
CA ALA A 107 -9.33 11.09 -26.94
C ALA A 107 -10.48 10.24 -27.47
N VAL A 108 -11.08 9.42 -26.60
CA VAL A 108 -12.46 8.98 -26.81
C VAL A 108 -13.28 10.22 -26.59
N GLY A 109 -13.43 11.00 -27.66
CA GLY A 109 -14.44 12.03 -27.75
C GLY A 109 -15.77 11.35 -27.45
N GLY A 110 -16.38 11.74 -26.34
CA GLY A 110 -17.81 11.54 -26.17
C GLY A 110 -18.50 12.28 -27.31
N SER A 111 -19.03 11.54 -28.27
CA SER A 111 -19.96 12.06 -29.24
C SER A 111 -21.22 12.48 -28.49
N LYS A 112 -21.42 13.79 -28.37
CA LYS A 112 -22.75 14.34 -28.13
C LYS A 112 -23.58 14.11 -29.38
N GLU A 113 -24.73 13.50 -29.15
CA GLU A 113 -25.98 13.52 -29.90
C GLU A 113 -26.02 14.35 -31.20
N GLY A 114 -26.44 13.68 -32.28
CA GLY A 114 -26.81 14.34 -33.52
C GLY A 114 -27.15 13.36 -34.64
N GLY A 115 -28.28 12.65 -34.51
CA GLY A 115 -29.01 12.14 -35.68
C GLY A 115 -28.78 10.67 -36.07
N ASN A 116 -29.90 9.97 -36.24
CA ASN A 116 -30.10 8.68 -36.88
C ASN A 116 -29.65 7.41 -36.16
N GLY A 117 -30.55 6.96 -35.27
CA GLY A 117 -31.19 5.65 -35.45
C GLY A 117 -30.28 4.43 -35.30
N VAL A 118 -29.79 4.16 -34.08
CA VAL A 118 -29.47 2.77 -33.73
C VAL A 118 -30.77 2.12 -33.29
N ARG A 119 -31.43 1.48 -34.25
CA ARG A 119 -32.49 0.53 -33.98
C ARG A 119 -31.94 -0.49 -32.98
N LEU A 120 -32.67 -0.65 -31.89
CA LEU A 120 -32.52 -1.76 -30.96
C LEU A 120 -32.96 -3.03 -31.71
N ASP A 121 -32.15 -3.50 -32.66
CA ASP A 121 -32.39 -4.76 -33.37
C ASP A 121 -31.99 -5.91 -32.42
N MET A 122 -32.91 -6.17 -31.49
CA MET A 122 -33.01 -7.40 -30.72
C MET A 122 -33.39 -8.53 -31.68
N VAL A 123 -32.41 -9.04 -32.44
CA VAL A 123 -32.58 -10.25 -33.25
C VAL A 123 -31.34 -11.13 -33.07
N ALA A 124 -31.52 -12.18 -32.25
CA ALA A 124 -30.77 -13.43 -32.27
C ALA A 124 -29.24 -13.32 -32.49
N ALA A 125 -28.53 -12.67 -31.57
CA ALA A 125 -27.12 -13.01 -31.39
C ALA A 125 -27.09 -14.42 -30.77
N THR A 126 -26.70 -15.40 -31.57
CA THR A 126 -26.44 -16.77 -31.08
C THR A 126 -25.42 -16.67 -29.93
N ASP A 127 -25.50 -17.48 -28.88
CA ASP A 127 -24.57 -17.45 -27.73
C ASP A 127 -23.08 -17.39 -28.15
N ARG A 128 -22.74 -17.88 -29.34
CA ARG A 128 -21.40 -17.79 -29.93
C ARG A 128 -20.91 -16.36 -30.21
N ASP A 129 -21.75 -15.47 -30.74
CA ASP A 129 -21.35 -14.10 -31.07
C ASP A 129 -21.09 -13.27 -29.80
N LEU A 130 -21.88 -13.54 -28.75
CA LEU A 130 -21.68 -12.95 -27.42
C LEU A 130 -20.36 -13.43 -26.80
N ILE A 131 -20.08 -14.73 -26.87
CA ILE A 131 -18.83 -15.31 -26.35
C ILE A 131 -17.61 -14.76 -27.09
N ASP A 132 -17.68 -14.60 -28.42
CA ASP A 132 -16.55 -14.07 -29.21
C ASP A 132 -16.38 -12.56 -29.06
N GLY A 133 -17.44 -11.81 -28.72
CA GLY A 133 -17.34 -10.44 -28.21
C GLY A 133 -16.58 -10.37 -26.88
N MET A 134 -17.00 -11.18 -25.90
CA MET A 134 -16.38 -11.21 -24.58
C MET A 134 -14.90 -11.64 -24.60
N LYS A 135 -14.52 -12.58 -25.48
CA LYS A 135 -13.12 -12.98 -25.67
C LYS A 135 -12.26 -11.80 -26.16
N ARG A 136 -12.73 -11.05 -27.16
CA ARG A 136 -12.02 -9.88 -27.69
C ARG A 136 -11.88 -8.78 -26.65
N ASP A 137 -12.91 -8.57 -25.83
CA ASP A 137 -12.84 -7.60 -24.74
C ASP A 137 -11.86 -8.05 -23.65
N LEU A 138 -11.81 -9.34 -23.34
CA LEU A 138 -10.84 -9.90 -22.39
C LEU A 138 -9.40 -9.77 -22.90
N GLU A 139 -9.15 -10.02 -24.19
CA GLU A 139 -7.83 -9.83 -24.80
C GLU A 139 -7.37 -8.37 -24.74
N LYS A 140 -8.27 -7.42 -25.08
CA LYS A 140 -7.99 -5.98 -24.94
C LYS A 140 -7.69 -5.60 -23.50
N LEU A 141 -8.46 -6.12 -22.54
CA LEU A 141 -8.26 -5.86 -21.12
C LEU A 141 -6.91 -6.38 -20.63
N GLN A 142 -6.52 -7.59 -21.07
CA GLN A 142 -5.25 -8.19 -20.71
C GLN A 142 -4.06 -7.41 -21.28
N GLN A 143 -4.17 -6.94 -22.52
CA GLN A 143 -3.20 -6.02 -23.11
C GLN A 143 -3.13 -4.71 -22.32
N GLU A 144 -4.28 -4.15 -21.93
CA GLU A 144 -4.35 -2.92 -21.16
C GLU A 144 -3.66 -3.08 -19.80
N ILE A 145 -3.97 -4.15 -19.06
CA ILE A 145 -3.32 -4.48 -17.78
C ILE A 145 -1.80 -4.56 -17.94
N THR A 146 -1.32 -5.30 -18.95
CA THR A 146 0.12 -5.49 -19.19
C THR A 146 0.84 -4.15 -19.42
N LEU A 147 0.24 -3.26 -20.22
CA LEU A 147 0.79 -1.91 -20.46
C LEU A 147 0.80 -1.06 -19.18
N ARG A 148 -0.23 -1.17 -18.33
CA ARG A 148 -0.29 -0.40 -17.08
C ARG A 148 0.73 -0.91 -16.07
N GLU A 149 0.94 -2.22 -15.98
CA GLU A 149 1.98 -2.80 -15.13
C GLU A 149 3.38 -2.30 -15.52
N GLN A 150 3.68 -2.23 -16.82
CA GLN A 150 4.94 -1.66 -17.30
C GLN A 150 5.08 -0.18 -16.93
N SER A 151 4.03 0.63 -17.17
CA SER A 151 4.02 2.06 -16.80
C SER A 151 4.26 2.29 -15.31
N LEU A 152 3.58 1.53 -14.44
CA LEU A 152 3.75 1.65 -12.99
C LEU A 152 5.14 1.23 -12.53
N LYS A 153 5.74 0.23 -13.19
CA LYS A 153 7.11 -0.20 -12.90
C LYS A 153 8.12 0.89 -13.23
N GLU A 154 7.98 1.55 -14.37
CA GLU A 154 8.82 2.70 -14.74
C GLU A 154 8.66 3.86 -13.76
N LEU A 155 7.42 4.17 -13.42
CA LEU A 155 7.10 5.25 -12.50
C LEU A 155 7.68 4.99 -11.10
N LYS A 156 7.55 3.75 -10.60
CA LYS A 156 8.17 3.33 -9.34
C LYS A 156 9.68 3.53 -9.38
N LYS A 157 10.34 3.06 -10.45
CA LYS A 157 11.78 3.21 -10.63
C LYS A 157 12.20 4.69 -10.65
N PHE A 158 11.46 5.53 -11.37
CA PHE A 158 11.71 6.98 -11.41
C PHE A 158 11.63 7.63 -10.02
N PHE A 159 10.59 7.33 -9.25
CA PHE A 159 10.45 7.88 -7.90
C PHE A 159 11.52 7.33 -6.95
N GLU A 160 11.90 6.06 -7.05
CA GLU A 160 13.00 5.48 -6.28
C GLU A 160 14.34 6.15 -6.60
N GLU A 161 14.65 6.37 -7.88
CA GLU A 161 15.86 7.09 -8.32
C GLU A 161 15.86 8.54 -7.82
N LYS A 162 14.74 9.25 -7.96
CA LYS A 162 14.60 10.63 -7.49
C LYS A 162 14.71 10.73 -5.97
N GLN A 163 14.07 9.83 -5.24
CA GLN A 163 14.16 9.76 -3.79
C GLN A 163 15.60 9.47 -3.35
N SER A 164 16.26 8.49 -3.99
CA SER A 164 17.66 8.16 -3.71
C SER A 164 18.56 9.38 -3.93
N LEU A 165 18.41 10.09 -5.05
CA LEU A 165 19.16 11.31 -5.32
C LEU A 165 18.98 12.35 -4.20
N LEU A 166 17.74 12.65 -3.82
CA LEU A 166 17.44 13.61 -2.75
C LEU A 166 18.02 13.21 -1.39
N THR A 167 18.07 11.91 -1.08
CA THR A 167 18.67 11.42 0.17
C THR A 167 20.20 11.45 0.16
N SER A 168 20.80 11.40 -1.04
CA SER A 168 22.24 11.43 -1.27
C SER A 168 22.80 12.85 -1.42
N THR A 169 21.99 13.83 -1.81
CA THR A 169 22.44 15.23 -1.95
C THR A 169 22.66 15.86 -0.56
N PRO A 170 23.86 16.43 -0.28
CA PRO A 170 24.15 17.13 0.97
C PRO A 170 23.41 18.47 1.10
N ILE A 171 22.14 18.44 1.52
CA ILE A 171 21.27 19.64 1.48
C ILE A 171 21.18 20.44 2.78
N ILE A 172 21.67 19.93 3.91
CA ILE A 172 21.61 20.63 5.20
C ILE A 172 22.99 21.10 5.64
N TRP A 173 23.03 22.16 6.44
CA TRP A 173 24.25 22.59 7.12
C TRP A 173 24.72 21.51 8.10
N PRO A 174 26.02 21.15 8.11
CA PRO A 174 26.55 20.14 9.04
C PRO A 174 26.65 20.67 10.48
N VAL A 175 26.73 22.00 10.67
CA VAL A 175 26.78 22.65 11.99
C VAL A 175 26.25 24.08 11.89
N LYS A 176 25.69 24.61 12.99
CA LYS A 176 25.36 26.03 13.13
C LYS A 176 26.58 26.79 13.63
N GLY A 177 27.13 27.68 12.81
CA GLY A 177 28.32 28.46 13.16
C GLY A 177 28.57 29.62 12.21
N TRP A 178 29.70 30.29 12.38
CA TRP A 178 30.06 31.45 11.57
C TRP A 178 30.99 31.00 10.44
N LEU A 179 30.60 31.25 9.18
CA LEU A 179 31.45 30.95 8.03
C LEU A 179 32.65 31.92 8.01
N THR A 180 33.84 31.41 8.36
CA THR A 180 35.07 32.21 8.39
C THR A 180 35.84 32.13 7.09
N SER A 181 35.72 31.02 6.35
CA SER A 181 36.31 30.89 5.02
C SER A 181 35.46 30.06 4.07
N GLY A 182 35.28 30.57 2.86
CA GLY A 182 34.54 29.89 1.79
C GLY A 182 35.42 29.05 0.89
N PHE A 183 34.78 28.26 0.02
CA PHE A 183 35.44 27.47 -1.01
C PHE A 183 36.07 28.36 -2.08
N GLY A 184 37.23 27.96 -2.61
CA GLY A 184 37.91 28.65 -3.71
C GLY A 184 39.33 29.11 -3.39
N ASP A 185 39.94 29.83 -4.33
CA ASP A 185 41.30 30.36 -4.19
C ASP A 185 41.39 31.39 -3.05
N ARG A 186 42.30 31.15 -2.10
CA ARG A 186 42.62 32.09 -1.02
C ARG A 186 44.12 32.18 -0.78
N ILE A 187 44.55 33.16 0.01
CA ILE A 187 45.91 33.18 0.56
C ILE A 187 45.91 32.26 1.79
N SER A 188 46.78 31.24 1.74
CA SER A 188 46.95 30.27 2.81
C SER A 188 47.47 30.97 4.07
N PRO A 189 46.80 30.83 5.23
CA PRO A 189 47.25 31.46 6.48
C PRO A 189 48.56 30.85 7.01
N PHE A 190 48.95 29.67 6.52
CA PHE A 190 50.16 28.96 6.95
C PHE A 190 51.37 29.24 6.05
N SER A 191 51.16 29.30 4.73
CA SER A 191 52.26 29.46 3.76
C SER A 191 52.37 30.87 3.17
N GLY A 192 51.34 31.72 3.33
CA GLY A 192 51.25 33.04 2.70
C GLY A 192 51.12 33.00 1.17
N ARG A 193 50.96 31.81 0.58
CA ARG A 193 50.82 31.60 -0.87
C ARG A 193 49.36 31.40 -1.26
N ARG A 194 49.04 31.60 -2.54
CA ARG A 194 47.72 31.30 -3.08
C ARG A 194 47.50 29.78 -3.11
N GLU A 195 46.39 29.33 -2.53
CA GLU A 195 46.01 27.91 -2.38
C GLU A 195 44.50 27.77 -2.59
N MET A 196 44.08 26.65 -3.20
CA MET A 196 42.67 26.31 -3.36
C MET A 196 42.13 25.78 -2.04
N HIS A 197 41.12 26.43 -1.48
CA HIS A 197 40.41 25.93 -0.31
C HIS A 197 39.30 24.96 -0.73
N GLU A 198 39.47 23.70 -0.36
CA GLU A 198 38.64 22.57 -0.82
C GLU A 198 37.30 22.42 -0.06
N GLY A 199 36.92 23.40 0.75
CA GLY A 199 35.71 23.33 1.57
C GLY A 199 35.29 24.67 2.18
N LEU A 200 34.53 24.59 3.26
CA LEU A 200 34.07 25.69 4.09
C LEU A 200 34.67 25.53 5.49
N ASP A 201 35.23 26.62 6.02
CA ASP A 201 35.67 26.70 7.41
C ASP A 201 34.57 27.39 8.21
N ILE A 202 33.95 26.64 9.14
CA ILE A 202 32.83 27.10 9.96
C ILE A 202 33.31 27.18 11.42
N ALA A 203 33.49 28.39 11.94
CA ALA A 203 33.91 28.60 13.32
C ALA A 203 32.82 28.18 14.30
N VAL A 204 33.20 27.25 15.18
CA VAL A 204 32.39 26.69 16.26
C VAL A 204 33.29 26.24 17.41
N PRO A 205 32.83 26.28 18.67
CA PRO A 205 33.60 25.77 19.80
C PRO A 205 33.99 24.29 19.60
N THR A 206 35.15 23.89 20.12
CA THR A 206 35.53 22.47 20.22
C THR A 206 34.44 21.68 20.94
N GLY A 207 34.11 20.50 20.42
CA GLY A 207 33.08 19.64 21.01
C GLY A 207 31.66 19.94 20.51
N THR A 208 31.48 20.81 19.50
CA THR A 208 30.16 21.04 18.90
C THR A 208 29.76 19.84 18.05
N PRO A 209 28.54 19.29 18.20
CA PRO A 209 28.09 18.15 17.40
C PRO A 209 27.95 18.53 15.92
N VAL A 210 28.51 17.69 15.04
CA VAL A 210 28.47 17.87 13.59
C VAL A 210 27.63 16.76 12.96
N LEU A 211 26.68 17.16 12.13
CA LEU A 211 25.66 16.31 11.52
C LEU A 211 26.05 15.88 10.10
N ALA A 212 25.65 14.68 9.72
CA ALA A 212 25.72 14.23 8.34
C ALA A 212 24.66 14.95 7.48
N PRO A 213 25.05 15.65 6.40
CA PRO A 213 24.16 16.45 5.56
C PRO A 213 23.29 15.60 4.61
N ALA A 214 23.65 14.33 4.44
CA ALA A 214 22.94 13.33 3.64
C ALA A 214 23.15 11.93 4.24
N ALA A 215 22.31 10.97 3.82
CA ALA A 215 22.52 9.56 4.18
C ALA A 215 23.71 8.98 3.40
N GLY A 216 24.43 8.02 3.96
CA GLY A 216 25.63 7.49 3.30
C GLY A 216 26.35 6.39 4.07
N VAL A 217 27.52 6.02 3.57
CA VAL A 217 28.44 5.06 4.19
C VAL A 217 29.77 5.75 4.48
N VAL A 218 30.30 5.57 5.68
CA VAL A 218 31.61 6.11 6.06
C VAL A 218 32.70 5.38 5.28
N ALA A 219 33.37 6.08 4.36
CA ALA A 219 34.49 5.57 3.60
C ALA A 219 35.80 5.63 4.40
N PHE A 220 35.98 6.69 5.20
CA PHE A 220 37.16 6.86 6.05
C PHE A 220 36.78 7.50 7.38
N ALA A 221 37.43 7.07 8.46
CA ALA A 221 37.34 7.65 9.79
C ALA A 221 38.67 7.43 10.51
N GLY A 222 39.45 8.49 10.72
CA GLY A 222 40.79 8.38 11.31
C GLY A 222 41.58 9.67 11.22
N PHE A 223 42.85 9.61 11.59
CA PHE A 223 43.76 10.76 11.51
C PHE A 223 44.32 10.91 10.10
N LEU A 224 44.23 12.12 9.53
CA LEU A 224 44.79 12.49 8.23
C LEU A 224 45.74 13.66 8.40
N SER A 225 46.94 13.57 7.85
CA SER A 225 47.93 14.65 7.93
C SER A 225 47.35 15.96 7.35
N GLY A 226 47.61 17.07 8.02
CA GLY A 226 47.01 18.38 7.71
C GLY A 226 45.57 18.54 8.20
N HIS A 227 44.72 17.53 8.10
CA HIS A 227 43.29 17.62 8.42
C HIS A 227 42.91 17.10 9.82
N GLY A 228 43.87 16.58 10.59
CA GLY A 228 43.61 16.08 11.94
C GLY A 228 42.70 14.85 11.93
N ASN A 229 41.81 14.74 12.91
CA ASN A 229 40.81 13.68 12.88
C ASN A 229 39.77 13.99 11.80
N ALA A 230 39.68 13.13 10.80
CA ALA A 230 38.86 13.33 9.63
C ALA A 230 37.87 12.19 9.41
N VAL A 231 36.75 12.54 8.77
CA VAL A 231 35.74 11.60 8.32
C VAL A 231 35.41 11.90 6.85
N LEU A 232 35.26 10.85 6.05
CA LEU A 232 34.75 10.92 4.67
C LEU A 232 33.52 10.02 4.58
N ILE A 233 32.41 10.56 4.10
CA ILE A 233 31.15 9.83 3.91
C ILE A 233 30.78 9.85 2.43
N GLU A 234 30.54 8.68 1.87
CA GLU A 234 30.00 8.51 0.51
C GLU A 234 28.47 8.44 0.57
N HIS A 235 27.80 9.35 -0.13
CA HIS A 235 26.34 9.48 -0.10
C HIS A 235 25.65 8.78 -1.27
N GLY A 236 26.39 8.38 -2.31
CA GLY A 236 25.86 7.85 -3.57
C GLY A 236 25.71 8.93 -4.64
N HIS A 237 25.40 8.53 -5.88
CA HIS A 237 25.29 9.44 -7.04
C HIS A 237 26.52 10.36 -7.24
N GLY A 238 27.71 9.87 -6.86
CA GLY A 238 28.97 10.61 -6.95
C GLY A 238 29.22 11.61 -5.80
N PHE A 239 28.27 11.82 -4.89
CA PHE A 239 28.44 12.72 -3.75
C PHE A 239 29.24 12.09 -2.62
N SER A 240 30.18 12.85 -2.07
CA SER A 240 30.79 12.57 -0.78
C SER A 240 31.00 13.84 0.02
N SER A 241 31.04 13.72 1.35
CA SER A 241 31.29 14.82 2.26
C SER A 241 32.48 14.54 3.16
N PHE A 242 33.27 15.57 3.43
CA PHE A 242 34.50 15.52 4.19
C PHE A 242 34.43 16.43 5.41
N TYR A 243 34.96 15.96 6.54
CA TYR A 243 34.97 16.66 7.81
C TYR A 243 36.40 16.63 8.36
N GLY A 244 37.02 17.79 8.54
CA GLY A 244 38.36 17.94 9.10
C GLY A 244 38.38 18.58 10.48
N HIS A 245 39.55 18.54 11.11
CA HIS A 245 39.93 19.18 12.37
C HIS A 245 39.13 18.74 13.60
N ASN A 246 38.49 17.57 13.56
CA ASN A 246 37.57 17.13 14.61
C ASN A 246 38.28 16.79 15.93
N SER A 247 37.60 17.01 17.06
CA SER A 247 38.11 16.60 18.39
C SER A 247 37.81 15.12 18.66
N ARG A 248 36.67 14.63 18.20
CA ARG A 248 36.22 13.26 18.41
C ARG A 248 35.45 12.74 17.20
N VAL A 249 35.70 11.49 16.84
CA VAL A 249 35.00 10.77 15.77
C VAL A 249 34.05 9.75 16.40
N MET A 250 32.77 9.76 15.98
CA MET A 250 31.71 8.89 16.54
C MET A 250 31.37 7.70 15.65
N VAL A 251 31.97 7.63 14.45
CA VAL A 251 31.68 6.61 13.45
C VAL A 251 32.97 5.92 12.98
N LYS A 252 32.83 4.75 12.36
CA LYS A 252 33.94 3.97 11.80
C LYS A 252 33.71 3.66 10.34
N ALA A 253 34.77 3.35 9.59
CA ALA A 253 34.67 2.92 8.21
C ALA A 253 33.66 1.76 8.04
N GLY A 254 32.85 1.81 6.99
CA GLY A 254 31.76 0.87 6.72
C GLY A 254 30.44 1.16 7.45
N TYR A 255 30.40 2.12 8.37
CA TYR A 255 29.17 2.46 9.10
C TYR A 255 28.18 3.23 8.20
N ARG A 256 26.89 2.87 8.27
CA ARG A 256 25.80 3.57 7.56
C ARG A 256 25.27 4.72 8.40
N VAL A 257 25.31 5.92 7.85
CA VAL A 257 24.81 7.14 8.50
C VAL A 257 23.49 7.60 7.88
N LYS A 258 22.61 8.15 8.72
CA LYS A 258 21.39 8.84 8.28
C LYS A 258 21.66 10.34 8.20
N ARG A 259 20.93 11.04 7.33
CA ARG A 259 20.91 12.51 7.33
C ARG A 259 20.52 13.04 8.71
N GLY A 260 21.22 14.05 9.20
CA GLY A 260 21.01 14.65 10.53
C GLY A 260 21.64 13.86 11.68
N GLN A 261 22.31 12.74 11.43
CA GLN A 261 22.99 11.98 12.47
C GLN A 261 24.30 12.67 12.88
N VAL A 262 24.58 12.74 14.19
CA VAL A 262 25.88 13.19 14.71
C VAL A 262 26.98 12.18 14.32
N ILE A 263 28.03 12.66 13.64
CA ILE A 263 29.12 11.82 13.12
C ILE A 263 30.47 12.14 13.75
N VAL A 264 30.70 13.40 14.12
CA VAL A 264 31.92 13.90 14.73
C VAL A 264 31.58 15.05 15.67
N TYR A 265 32.55 15.43 16.49
CA TYR A 265 32.53 16.67 17.25
C TYR A 265 33.64 17.58 16.72
N SER A 266 33.32 18.84 16.45
CA SER A 266 34.27 19.84 15.94
C SER A 266 35.48 19.97 16.87
N GLY A 267 36.59 20.48 16.34
CA GLY A 267 37.80 20.63 17.14
C GLY A 267 38.80 21.58 16.54
N ASP A 268 40.06 21.32 16.86
CA ASP A 268 41.21 22.11 16.44
C ASP A 268 42.42 21.18 16.19
N THR A 269 42.17 20.00 15.62
CA THR A 269 43.22 18.99 15.38
C THR A 269 43.86 19.16 14.01
N GLY A 270 45.12 18.72 13.86
CA GLY A 270 45.84 18.87 12.60
C GLY A 270 46.36 20.30 12.38
N LEU A 271 46.39 20.76 11.13
CA LEU A 271 46.86 22.09 10.77
C LEU A 271 45.67 23.06 10.78
N SER A 272 45.44 23.71 11.92
CA SER A 272 44.31 24.62 12.13
C SER A 272 44.78 25.89 12.85
N THR A 273 44.12 27.02 12.58
CA THR A 273 44.40 28.31 13.25
C THR A 273 43.55 28.54 14.50
N GLY A 274 42.55 27.69 14.74
CA GLY A 274 41.68 27.74 15.91
C GLY A 274 40.42 26.88 15.73
N PRO A 275 39.57 26.75 16.75
CA PRO A 275 38.41 25.84 16.71
C PRO A 275 37.43 26.10 15.57
N HIS A 276 37.31 25.14 14.65
CA HIS A 276 36.37 25.19 13.54
C HIS A 276 36.04 23.80 12.99
N LEU A 277 35.05 23.73 12.12
CA LEU A 277 34.81 22.59 11.24
C LEU A 277 35.27 22.95 9.83
N HIS A 278 36.19 22.16 9.26
CA HIS A 278 36.43 22.17 7.83
C HIS A 278 35.49 21.18 7.15
N TYR A 279 34.58 21.68 6.30
CA TYR A 279 33.55 20.91 5.63
C TYR A 279 33.68 21.00 4.11
N GLY A 280 33.96 19.86 3.46
CA GLY A 280 34.06 19.78 2.01
C GLY A 280 32.98 18.89 1.40
N VAL A 281 32.62 19.17 0.15
CA VAL A 281 31.74 18.31 -0.66
C VAL A 281 32.47 17.97 -1.95
N ARG A 282 32.39 16.70 -2.35
CA ARG A 282 32.89 16.24 -3.64
C ARG A 282 31.74 15.69 -4.48
N LEU A 283 31.79 15.97 -5.77
CA LEU A 283 30.95 15.36 -6.80
C LEU A 283 31.87 14.65 -7.80
N ASN A 284 31.68 13.34 -7.97
CA ASN A 284 32.50 12.50 -8.85
C ASN A 284 34.01 12.63 -8.57
N GLY A 285 34.38 12.73 -7.29
CA GLY A 285 35.77 12.85 -6.83
C GLY A 285 36.36 14.26 -6.90
N GLN A 286 35.66 15.24 -7.47
CA GLN A 286 36.12 16.63 -7.54
C GLN A 286 35.48 17.48 -6.44
N TRP A 287 36.26 18.36 -5.81
CA TRP A 287 35.75 19.30 -4.82
C TRP A 287 34.85 20.36 -5.48
N VAL A 288 33.74 20.63 -4.83
CA VAL A 288 32.72 21.60 -5.29
C VAL A 288 32.33 22.51 -4.14
N ASP A 289 31.89 23.73 -4.44
CA ASP A 289 31.41 24.67 -3.42
C ASP A 289 30.18 24.08 -2.70
N PRO A 290 30.27 23.75 -1.40
CA PRO A 290 29.16 23.14 -0.68
C PRO A 290 27.93 24.03 -0.60
N ARG A 291 28.09 25.36 -0.69
CA ARG A 291 26.97 26.31 -0.65
C ARG A 291 25.99 26.15 -1.81
N SER A 292 26.43 25.56 -2.92
CA SER A 292 25.57 25.29 -4.08
C SER A 292 24.51 24.22 -3.82
N TYR A 293 24.67 23.43 -2.75
CA TYR A 293 23.80 22.28 -2.45
C TYR A 293 22.98 22.48 -1.17
N ILE A 294 23.44 23.32 -0.26
CA ILE A 294 22.77 23.56 1.02
C ILE A 294 21.56 24.47 0.81
N VAL A 295 20.40 24.06 1.33
CA VAL A 295 19.17 24.86 1.30
C VAL A 295 19.04 25.60 2.63
N GLU A 296 18.90 26.93 2.59
CA GLU A 296 18.63 27.74 3.77
C GLU A 296 17.22 27.41 4.33
N GLY A 297 17.16 26.66 5.43
CA GLY A 297 15.89 26.37 6.13
C GLY A 297 15.90 25.16 7.06
N ASP A 298 16.68 24.12 6.76
CA ASP A 298 16.53 22.81 7.42
C ASP A 298 17.73 22.45 8.31
N LEU A 299 17.93 23.18 9.40
CA LEU A 299 18.69 22.63 10.52
C LEU A 299 17.69 21.82 11.37
N PRO A 300 17.86 20.48 11.52
CA PRO A 300 16.99 19.70 12.38
C PRO A 300 16.98 20.35 13.77
N THR A 301 15.81 20.79 14.21
CA THR A 301 15.61 21.12 15.62
C THR A 301 15.90 19.84 16.40
N LEU A 302 16.83 19.90 17.36
CA LEU A 302 17.04 18.82 18.31
C LEU A 302 15.76 18.73 19.18
N GLY A 303 14.77 17.97 18.72
CA GLY A 303 13.49 17.79 19.38
C GLY A 303 12.40 17.42 18.39
N GLU A 304 11.69 16.33 18.70
CA GLU A 304 10.49 15.80 18.01
C GLU A 304 10.72 14.77 16.90
N GLY A 305 11.36 13.67 17.28
CA GLY A 305 11.10 12.33 16.75
C GLY A 305 10.88 11.36 17.93
N PRO A 306 10.31 10.16 17.74
CA PRO A 306 9.89 9.27 18.83
C PRO A 306 11.10 8.59 19.48
N MET A 307 11.87 9.37 20.23
CA MET A 307 12.90 8.96 21.18
C MET A 307 12.82 9.80 22.46
N GLY A 308 11.72 10.54 22.66
CA GLY A 308 11.45 11.30 23.90
C GLY A 308 11.26 10.43 25.14
N ASP A 309 11.02 9.12 24.97
CA ASP A 309 10.75 8.21 26.09
C ASP A 309 11.97 7.38 26.52
N ALA A 310 13.14 7.54 25.90
CA ALA A 310 14.31 6.70 26.19
C ALA A 310 15.39 7.38 27.06
N LEU A 311 15.14 8.58 27.57
CA LEU A 311 16.11 9.33 28.39
C LEU A 311 15.56 9.85 29.74
N SER A 312 14.44 9.28 30.24
CA SER A 312 13.92 9.63 31.57
C SER A 312 14.28 8.63 32.68
N GLU A 313 14.98 7.54 32.38
CA GLU A 313 15.42 6.60 33.43
C GLU A 313 16.86 6.89 33.89
N SER A 314 16.96 7.51 35.07
CA SER A 314 18.19 7.65 35.85
C SER A 314 18.83 6.28 36.14
N PRO A 315 20.17 6.14 36.05
CA PRO A 315 20.88 4.85 36.15
C PRO A 315 20.89 4.18 37.54
N GLU A 316 20.12 4.66 38.52
CA GLU A 316 20.15 4.13 39.90
C GLU A 316 19.10 3.04 40.22
N ARG A 317 18.29 2.58 39.26
CA ARG A 317 17.21 1.60 39.54
C ARG A 317 17.34 0.19 38.95
N VAL A 318 18.50 -0.17 38.40
CA VAL A 318 18.70 -1.50 37.80
C VAL A 318 19.35 -2.52 38.76
N LEU A 319 19.75 -2.13 39.98
CA LEU A 319 20.40 -3.02 40.95
C LEU A 319 19.54 -3.46 42.15
N SER A 320 18.21 -3.53 42.02
CA SER A 320 17.34 -4.02 43.12
C SER A 320 16.26 -5.03 42.73
N LYS A 321 16.38 -5.67 41.56
CA LYS A 321 15.43 -6.71 41.12
C LYS A 321 16.07 -8.08 40.83
N GLU A 322 17.21 -8.35 41.43
CA GLU A 322 17.63 -9.71 41.74
C GLU A 322 17.64 -9.83 43.26
N GLN A 323 16.93 -10.85 43.79
CA GLN A 323 16.61 -11.09 45.20
C GLN A 323 15.31 -10.43 45.71
N LEU A 324 14.17 -11.01 45.30
CA LEU A 324 13.09 -11.50 46.17
C LEU A 324 12.07 -12.30 45.34
#